data_AF-A0A179FSE8-F1
#
_entry.id   AF-A0A179FSE8-F1
#
_cell.length_a   1.000
_cell.length_b   1.000
_cell.length_c   1.000
_cell.angle_alpha   90.00
_cell.angle_beta   90.00
_cell.angle_gamma   90.00
#
_symmetry.space_group_name_H-M   'P 1'
#
loop_
_entity.id
_entity.type
_entity.pdbx_description
1 polymer ?
#
loop_
_entity_poly.entity_id
_entity_poly.type
_entity_poly.pdbx_seq_one_letter_code
_entity_poly.pdbx_strand_id
1 'polypeptide(L)'
;MKFSTATAVCGLALGVMAMPTFESALPAGYTEYIPEWEVELYRGGPMVKARGTVEEVRAEMIKRNPDFETHYPINTTVIDEEFAVLDKRTDFTGSTHYCANMGPAKLSRVKEGIAYLRSLKGQPTNGPGPGACGRVSCSWNSGIWWCNNDTNPKTLNGWSSIADGAYYVMIICSGNMLKDTLSGEAIHPTRWSVRVGGAKC
;
A
#
# COMPACT_ATOMS: atom_id res chain seq x y z
N MET A 1 72.70 22.37 -11.77
CA MET A 1 71.48 22.56 -12.58
C MET A 1 70.40 21.64 -12.03
N LYS A 2 69.39 22.17 -11.34
CA LYS A 2 68.30 21.40 -10.72
C LYS A 2 67.04 21.58 -11.58
N PHE A 3 66.50 20.48 -12.11
CA PHE A 3 65.21 20.46 -12.78
C PHE A 3 64.11 20.26 -11.73
N SER A 4 63.08 21.11 -11.74
CA SER A 4 61.89 20.96 -10.91
C SER A 4 60.70 20.68 -11.83
N THR A 5 60.11 19.50 -11.69
CA THR A 5 58.92 19.06 -12.41
C THR A 5 57.67 19.55 -11.69
N ALA A 6 56.80 20.29 -12.40
CA ALA A 6 55.49 20.67 -11.91
C ALA A 6 54.45 19.61 -12.31
N THR A 7 53.79 18.99 -11.33
CA THR A 7 52.68 18.07 -11.55
C THR A 7 51.37 18.85 -11.42
N ALA A 8 50.62 18.96 -12.52
CA ALA A 8 49.27 19.53 -12.50
C ALA A 8 48.26 18.46 -12.02
N VAL A 9 47.54 18.76 -10.94
CA VAL A 9 46.43 17.91 -10.45
C VAL A 9 45.14 18.49 -11.00
N CYS A 10 44.48 17.75 -11.90
CA CYS A 10 43.18 18.09 -12.45
C CYS A 10 42.09 17.56 -11.49
N GLY A 11 41.42 18.45 -10.77
CA GLY A 11 40.31 18.10 -9.88
C GLY A 11 39.04 17.83 -10.67
N LEU A 12 38.58 16.57 -10.69
CA LEU A 12 37.26 16.20 -11.20
C LEU A 12 36.18 16.65 -10.20
N ALA A 13 35.44 17.69 -10.56
CA ALA A 13 34.23 18.09 -9.85
C ALA A 13 33.14 17.04 -10.09
N LEU A 14 32.84 16.22 -9.07
CA LEU A 14 31.68 15.34 -9.08
C LEU A 14 30.42 16.20 -8.93
N GLY A 15 29.73 16.42 -10.04
CA GLY A 15 28.42 17.07 -10.04
C GLY A 15 27.41 16.23 -9.24
N VAL A 16 26.85 16.82 -8.19
CA VAL A 16 25.73 16.22 -7.46
C VAL A 16 24.51 16.25 -8.38
N MET A 17 24.18 15.12 -8.99
CA MET A 17 22.91 14.99 -9.70
C MET A 17 21.79 15.03 -8.67
N ALA A 18 21.02 16.12 -8.68
CA ALA A 18 19.76 16.19 -7.93
C ALA A 18 18.84 15.08 -8.47
N MET A 19 18.55 14.08 -7.65
CA MET A 19 17.54 13.08 -7.99
C MET A 19 16.19 13.78 -8.10
N PRO A 20 15.37 13.43 -9.11
CA PRO A 20 14.04 14.01 -9.24
C PRO A 20 13.25 13.74 -7.96
N THR A 21 12.78 14.81 -7.33
CA THR A 21 11.88 14.72 -6.18
C THR A 21 10.56 14.16 -6.69
N PHE A 22 10.34 12.84 -6.58
CA PHE A 22 8.97 12.33 -6.72
C PHE A 22 8.12 13.02 -5.66
N GLU A 23 7.16 13.79 -6.16
CA GLU A 23 6.06 14.41 -5.44
C GLU A 23 5.40 13.39 -4.51
N SER A 24 4.89 13.86 -3.37
CA SER A 24 4.01 13.08 -2.48
C SER A 24 3.02 12.27 -3.32
N ALA A 25 2.93 10.96 -3.06
CA ALA A 25 1.99 10.09 -3.75
C ALA A 25 0.53 10.50 -3.49
N LEU A 26 0.25 11.19 -2.38
CA LEU A 26 -1.07 11.71 -2.04
C LEU A 26 -1.25 13.15 -2.56
N PRO A 27 -2.46 13.52 -3.04
CA PRO A 27 -2.77 14.89 -3.46
C PRO A 27 -2.56 15.92 -2.34
N ALA A 28 -2.43 17.19 -2.71
CA ALA A 28 -2.37 18.30 -1.74
C ALA A 28 -3.61 18.31 -0.81
N GLY A 29 -3.38 18.54 0.48
CA GLY A 29 -4.43 18.57 1.51
C GLY A 29 -4.67 17.24 2.24
N TYR A 30 -3.97 16.17 1.86
CA TYR A 30 -4.00 14.89 2.58
C TYR A 30 -2.84 14.78 3.58
N THR A 31 -3.11 14.15 4.73
CA THR A 31 -2.09 13.79 5.71
C THR A 31 -1.88 12.29 5.70
N GLU A 32 -0.63 11.84 5.53
CA GLU A 32 -0.27 10.43 5.64
C GLU A 32 0.00 10.08 7.11
N TYR A 33 -0.74 9.13 7.68
CA TYR A 33 -0.44 8.53 8.98
C TYR A 33 0.13 7.12 8.82
N ILE A 34 0.86 6.66 9.83
CA ILE A 34 1.36 5.27 9.88
C ILE A 34 0.24 4.39 10.43
N PRO A 35 -0.29 3.42 9.66
CA PRO A 35 -1.32 2.52 10.15
C PRO A 35 -0.85 1.70 11.35
N GLU A 36 -1.74 1.51 12.31
CA GLU A 36 -1.54 0.61 13.45
C GLU A 36 -2.39 -0.65 13.24
N TRP A 37 -1.79 -1.80 13.54
CA TRP A 37 -2.31 -3.12 13.25
C TRP A 37 -2.44 -3.90 14.54
N GLU A 38 -3.53 -4.63 14.67
CA GLU A 38 -3.67 -5.70 15.64
C GLU A 38 -3.51 -7.02 14.90
N VAL A 39 -2.43 -7.75 15.17
CA VAL A 39 -2.07 -8.98 14.46
C VAL A 39 -1.98 -10.14 15.43
N GLU A 40 -2.55 -11.27 15.03
CA GLU A 40 -2.49 -12.51 15.78
C GLU A 40 -1.12 -13.17 15.52
N LEU A 41 -0.20 -13.14 16.49
CA LEU A 41 1.16 -13.67 16.27
C LEU A 41 1.21 -15.20 16.26
N TYR A 42 0.32 -15.84 17.01
CA TYR A 42 0.14 -17.29 17.10
C TYR A 42 -1.34 -17.61 16.96
N ARG A 43 -1.70 -18.69 16.25
CA ARG A 43 -3.11 -19.08 16.07
C ARG A 43 -3.82 -19.24 17.42
N GLY A 44 -4.93 -18.52 17.61
CA GLY A 44 -5.71 -18.43 18.85
C GLY A 44 -5.05 -17.60 19.96
N GLY A 45 -3.93 -16.95 19.68
CA GLY A 45 -3.12 -16.21 20.64
C GLY A 45 -3.56 -14.75 20.82
N PRO A 46 -2.86 -14.00 21.69
CA PRO A 46 -3.13 -12.58 21.88
C PRO A 46 -2.79 -11.78 20.62
N MET A 47 -3.56 -10.71 20.39
CA MET A 47 -3.25 -9.73 19.36
C MET A 47 -2.07 -8.88 19.80
N VAL A 48 -1.06 -8.74 18.94
CA VAL A 48 0.06 -7.82 19.13
C VAL A 48 -0.12 -6.58 18.27
N LYS A 49 0.33 -5.44 18.78
CA LYS A 49 0.35 -4.19 18.02
C LYS A 49 1.60 -4.10 17.15
N ALA A 50 1.41 -3.69 15.91
CA ALA A 50 2.47 -3.37 14.96
C ALA A 50 2.10 -2.10 14.18
N ARG A 51 3.10 -1.42 13.61
CA ARG A 51 2.90 -0.16 12.88
C ARG A 51 3.66 -0.21 11.56
N GLY A 52 3.06 0.32 10.50
CA GLY A 52 3.69 0.35 9.18
C GLY A 52 2.76 -0.07 8.07
N THR A 53 3.32 -0.40 6.91
CA THR A 53 2.62 -1.09 5.84
C THR A 53 2.45 -2.58 6.18
N VAL A 54 1.59 -3.27 5.42
CA VAL A 54 1.38 -4.70 5.60
C VAL A 54 2.66 -5.51 5.36
N GLU A 55 3.54 -5.06 4.46
CA GLU A 55 4.86 -5.67 4.24
C GLU A 55 5.76 -5.53 5.48
N GLU A 56 5.83 -4.34 6.08
CA GLU A 56 6.63 -4.05 7.28
C GLU A 56 6.12 -4.84 8.50
N VAL A 57 4.80 -4.83 8.70
CA VAL A 57 4.13 -5.57 9.78
C VAL A 57 4.38 -7.06 9.65
N ARG A 58 4.24 -7.61 8.45
CA ARG A 58 4.48 -9.03 8.21
C ARG A 58 5.93 -9.42 8.44
N ALA A 59 6.88 -8.59 8.00
CA ALA A 59 8.31 -8.79 8.28
C ALA A 59 8.60 -8.78 9.79
N GLU A 60 7.94 -7.89 10.56
CA GLU A 60 8.04 -7.88 12.02
C GLU A 60 7.47 -9.18 12.63
N MET A 61 6.32 -9.65 12.15
CA MET A 61 5.72 -10.88 12.68
C MET A 61 6.59 -12.10 12.42
N ILE A 62 7.18 -12.24 11.23
CA ILE A 62 8.10 -13.33 10.89
C ILE A 62 9.34 -13.29 11.79
N LYS A 63 9.89 -12.10 12.05
CA LYS A 63 11.04 -11.95 12.96
C LYS A 63 10.73 -12.42 14.37
N ARG A 64 9.48 -12.26 14.83
CA ARG A 64 9.02 -12.63 16.18
C ARG A 64 8.54 -14.07 16.27
N ASN A 65 8.02 -14.62 15.17
CA ASN A 65 7.56 -15.99 15.05
C ASN A 65 7.98 -16.57 13.67
N PRO A 66 9.05 -17.36 13.62
CA PRO A 66 9.50 -17.98 12.36
C PRO A 66 8.44 -18.88 11.67
N ASP A 67 7.48 -19.42 12.43
CA ASP A 67 6.39 -20.24 11.90
C ASP A 67 5.18 -19.40 11.44
N PHE A 68 5.28 -18.07 11.47
CA PHE A 68 4.17 -17.17 11.13
C PHE A 68 3.59 -17.46 9.74
N GLU A 69 4.45 -17.71 8.74
CA GLU A 69 4.00 -17.99 7.38
C GLU A 69 3.29 -19.33 7.23
N THR A 70 3.58 -20.29 8.12
CA THR A 70 2.88 -21.59 8.17
C THR A 70 1.45 -21.41 8.65
N HIS A 71 1.21 -20.47 9.57
CA HIS A 71 -0.12 -20.22 10.14
C HIS A 71 -0.93 -19.17 9.39
N TYR A 72 -0.25 -18.21 8.75
CA TYR A 72 -0.83 -17.12 7.98
C TYR A 72 -0.21 -17.08 6.56
N PRO A 73 -0.45 -18.12 5.75
CA PRO A 73 0.07 -18.19 4.40
C PRO A 73 -0.56 -17.11 3.53
N ILE A 74 0.24 -16.51 2.65
CA ILE A 74 -0.29 -15.66 1.59
C ILE A 74 -0.65 -16.56 0.42
N ASN A 75 -1.90 -16.52 0.01
CA ASN A 75 -2.32 -17.21 -1.20
C ASN A 75 -2.38 -16.20 -2.35
N THR A 76 -1.32 -16.14 -3.17
CA THR A 76 -1.22 -15.23 -4.33
C THR A 76 -1.77 -15.85 -5.61
N THR A 77 -1.86 -17.19 -5.70
CA THR A 77 -2.34 -17.93 -6.88
C THR A 77 -3.85 -17.87 -7.02
N VAL A 78 -4.56 -17.69 -5.92
CA VAL A 78 -6.02 -17.52 -5.88
C VAL A 78 -6.53 -16.16 -6.34
N ILE A 79 -5.64 -15.20 -6.60
CA ILE A 79 -6.05 -13.91 -7.17
C ILE A 79 -6.40 -14.06 -8.66
N ASP A 80 -6.23 -15.23 -9.29
CA ASP A 80 -6.72 -15.44 -10.67
C ASP A 80 -7.89 -16.45 -10.74
N GLU A 81 -8.01 -17.39 -9.78
CA GLU A 81 -9.05 -18.45 -9.77
C GLU A 81 -10.09 -18.37 -8.64
N GLU A 82 -9.80 -17.72 -7.50
CA GLU A 82 -10.71 -17.60 -6.34
C GLU A 82 -11.40 -16.22 -6.30
N PHE A 83 -11.70 -15.66 -7.46
CA PHE A 83 -12.63 -14.54 -7.54
C PHE A 83 -14.08 -14.95 -7.21
N ALA A 84 -14.38 -16.25 -7.20
CA ALA A 84 -15.73 -16.80 -7.10
C ALA A 84 -16.15 -17.27 -5.70
N VAL A 85 -15.24 -17.42 -4.73
CA VAL A 85 -15.60 -17.99 -3.42
C VAL A 85 -14.96 -17.18 -2.29
N LEU A 86 -15.68 -17.05 -1.17
CA LEU A 86 -15.26 -16.63 0.18
C LEU A 86 -15.62 -15.19 0.64
N ASP A 87 -16.37 -15.19 1.76
CA ASP A 87 -16.78 -14.12 2.68
C ASP A 87 -17.53 -12.89 2.16
N LYS A 88 -18.28 -12.25 3.08
CA LYS A 88 -19.11 -11.07 2.85
C LYS A 88 -18.21 -9.88 2.46
N ARG A 89 -17.89 -9.77 1.16
CA ARG A 89 -17.06 -8.69 0.59
C ARG A 89 -17.66 -7.33 0.93
N THR A 90 -16.79 -6.35 1.06
CA THR A 90 -17.22 -4.96 1.19
C THR A 90 -17.85 -4.52 -0.13
N ASP A 91 -19.10 -4.08 -0.08
CA ASP A 91 -19.86 -3.74 -1.28
C ASP A 91 -19.50 -2.34 -1.78
N PHE A 92 -18.82 -2.28 -2.92
CA PHE A 92 -18.50 -1.03 -3.61
C PHE A 92 -19.57 -0.60 -4.62
N THR A 93 -20.76 -1.22 -4.64
CA THR A 93 -21.88 -0.77 -5.49
C THR A 93 -22.22 0.70 -5.20
N GLY A 94 -22.33 1.50 -6.26
CA GLY A 94 -22.58 2.95 -6.15
C GLY A 94 -21.37 3.79 -5.73
N SER A 95 -20.17 3.20 -5.64
CA SER A 95 -18.95 3.95 -5.37
C SER A 95 -18.60 4.90 -6.51
N THR A 96 -18.10 6.09 -6.16
CA THR A 96 -17.44 6.98 -7.13
C THR A 96 -16.03 6.47 -7.36
N HIS A 97 -15.54 6.49 -8.60
CA HIS A 97 -14.17 6.08 -8.90
C HIS A 97 -13.49 7.03 -9.89
N TYR A 98 -12.16 7.09 -9.80
CA TYR A 98 -11.30 7.83 -10.69
C TYR A 98 -10.15 6.93 -11.12
N CYS A 99 -9.82 6.94 -12.40
CA CYS A 99 -8.70 6.17 -12.94
C CYS A 99 -7.61 7.12 -13.44
N ALA A 100 -6.36 6.66 -13.41
CA ALA A 100 -5.21 7.45 -13.84
C ALA A 100 -5.06 8.82 -13.12
N ASN A 101 -5.55 8.92 -11.87
CA ASN A 101 -5.47 10.13 -11.04
C ASN A 101 -4.19 10.21 -10.18
N MET A 102 -3.33 9.20 -10.24
CA MET A 102 -2.04 9.13 -9.56
C MET A 102 -0.98 8.56 -10.51
N GLY A 103 0.29 8.62 -10.12
CA GLY A 103 1.36 7.90 -10.84
C GLY A 103 1.05 6.39 -10.96
N PRO A 104 1.59 5.68 -11.96
CA PRO A 104 1.28 4.28 -12.19
C PRO A 104 1.87 3.37 -11.09
N ALA A 105 1.07 2.43 -10.59
CA ALA A 105 1.49 1.29 -9.76
C ALA A 105 1.61 0.03 -10.62
N LYS A 106 2.52 -0.89 -10.26
CA LYS A 106 2.61 -2.20 -10.92
C LYS A 106 1.43 -3.08 -10.51
N LEU A 107 0.67 -3.59 -11.48
CA LEU A 107 -0.49 -4.46 -11.25
C LEU A 107 -0.16 -5.65 -10.36
N SER A 108 0.98 -6.32 -10.61
CA SER A 108 1.44 -7.45 -9.81
C SER A 108 1.68 -7.12 -8.34
N ARG A 109 2.12 -5.89 -8.02
CA ARG A 109 2.38 -5.44 -6.66
C ARG A 109 1.12 -5.02 -5.93
N VAL A 110 0.16 -4.46 -6.67
CA VAL A 110 -1.20 -4.21 -6.14
C VAL A 110 -1.88 -5.53 -5.79
N LYS A 111 -1.80 -6.55 -6.67
CA LYS A 111 -2.29 -7.91 -6.39
C LYS A 111 -1.64 -8.49 -5.12
N GLU A 112 -0.32 -8.41 -5.00
CA GLU A 112 0.42 -8.87 -3.82
C GLU A 112 -0.05 -8.16 -2.54
N GLY A 113 -0.18 -6.84 -2.56
CA GLY A 113 -0.69 -6.05 -1.42
C GLY A 113 -2.12 -6.43 -1.02
N ILE A 114 -3.01 -6.65 -2.00
CA ILE A 114 -4.38 -7.16 -1.76
C ILE A 114 -4.34 -8.51 -1.03
N ALA A 115 -3.47 -9.43 -1.45
CA ALA A 115 -3.35 -10.73 -0.81
C ALA A 115 -2.81 -10.63 0.63
N TYR A 116 -1.83 -9.76 0.87
CA TYR A 116 -1.29 -9.54 2.22
C TYR A 116 -2.39 -8.98 3.15
N LEU A 117 -3.14 -7.98 2.68
CA LEU A 117 -4.27 -7.40 3.43
C LEU A 117 -5.36 -8.42 3.76
N ARG A 118 -5.63 -9.37 2.87
CA ARG A 118 -6.60 -10.45 3.10
C ARG A 118 -6.11 -11.53 4.07
N SER A 119 -4.80 -11.75 4.15
CA SER A 119 -4.22 -12.77 5.04
C SER A 119 -4.25 -12.40 6.53
N LEU A 120 -4.44 -11.11 6.84
CA LEU A 120 -4.42 -10.61 8.22
C LEU A 120 -5.84 -10.31 8.72
N LYS A 121 -6.05 -10.61 10.00
CA LYS A 121 -7.25 -10.22 10.75
C LYS A 121 -7.05 -8.85 11.40
N GLY A 122 -8.11 -8.35 12.02
CA GLY A 122 -8.11 -7.08 12.75
C GLY A 122 -8.97 -6.02 12.07
N GLN A 123 -9.36 -5.00 12.85
CA GLN A 123 -10.24 -3.93 12.40
C GLN A 123 -9.43 -2.62 12.31
N PRO A 124 -9.09 -2.15 11.09
CA PRO A 124 -8.27 -0.97 10.95
C PRO A 124 -9.04 0.27 11.41
N THR A 125 -8.36 1.16 12.13
CA THR A 125 -8.90 2.42 12.62
C THR A 125 -8.13 3.60 12.06
N ASN A 126 -8.84 4.70 11.84
CA ASN A 126 -8.29 5.95 11.34
C ASN A 126 -8.97 7.12 12.02
N GLY A 127 -8.19 8.16 12.31
CA GLY A 127 -8.68 9.41 12.87
C GLY A 127 -9.66 10.13 11.93
N PRO A 128 -10.26 11.24 12.39
CA PRO A 128 -11.18 12.02 11.58
C PRO A 128 -10.46 12.62 10.35
N GLY A 129 -11.17 12.64 9.23
CA GLY A 129 -10.76 13.34 8.00
C GLY A 129 -11.47 14.69 7.85
N PRO A 130 -11.63 15.20 6.60
CA PRO A 130 -11.28 14.55 5.34
C PRO A 130 -9.77 14.47 5.12
N GLY A 131 -9.31 13.38 4.51
CA GLY A 131 -7.95 13.27 3.99
C GLY A 131 -6.90 12.72 4.94
N ALA A 132 -7.33 12.10 6.05
CA ALA A 132 -6.45 11.25 6.84
C ALA A 132 -6.24 9.93 6.07
N CYS A 133 -5.08 9.73 5.45
CA CYS A 133 -4.76 8.52 4.70
C CYS A 133 -3.65 7.72 5.36
N GLY A 134 -3.82 6.40 5.42
CA GLY A 134 -2.78 5.48 5.87
C GLY A 134 -2.28 4.68 4.68
N ARG A 135 -0.96 4.65 4.46
CA ARG A 135 -0.37 3.76 3.46
C ARG A 135 -0.33 2.35 4.02
N VAL A 136 -1.24 1.51 3.53
CA VAL A 136 -1.44 0.16 4.06
C VAL A 136 -0.60 -0.88 3.35
N SER A 137 -0.13 -0.59 2.13
CA SER A 137 0.83 -1.42 1.39
C SER A 137 1.78 -0.52 0.62
N CYS A 138 3.07 -0.88 0.60
CA CYS A 138 4.08 -0.24 -0.23
C CYS A 138 5.13 -1.26 -0.65
N SER A 139 5.23 -1.53 -1.95
CA SER A 139 6.24 -2.43 -2.49
C SER A 139 6.58 -2.06 -3.94
N TRP A 140 7.88 -2.05 -4.29
CA TRP A 140 8.36 -1.81 -5.66
C TRP A 140 7.73 -0.58 -6.35
N ASN A 141 7.79 0.57 -5.68
CA ASN A 141 7.18 1.83 -6.09
C ASN A 141 5.66 1.78 -6.34
N SER A 142 4.95 0.86 -5.69
CA SER A 142 3.50 0.69 -5.82
C SER A 142 2.89 0.75 -4.43
N GLY A 143 1.86 1.59 -4.25
CA GLY A 143 1.22 1.78 -2.96
C GLY A 143 -0.28 1.58 -3.00
N ILE A 144 -0.81 1.21 -1.83
CA ILE A 144 -2.24 1.19 -1.53
C ILE A 144 -2.44 2.07 -0.30
N TRP A 145 -3.39 3.01 -0.38
CA TRP A 145 -3.77 3.86 0.75
C TRP A 145 -5.23 3.65 1.10
N TRP A 146 -5.51 3.71 2.40
CA TRP A 146 -6.86 3.84 2.93
C TRP A 146 -7.05 5.23 3.51
N CYS A 147 -8.07 5.95 3.04
CA CYS A 147 -8.35 7.32 3.46
C CYS A 147 -9.71 7.43 4.15
N ASN A 148 -9.74 8.10 5.30
CA ASN A 148 -11.00 8.50 5.92
C ASN A 148 -11.46 9.85 5.35
N ASN A 149 -12.63 9.85 4.72
CA ASN A 149 -13.26 11.04 4.11
C ASN A 149 -14.44 11.57 4.95
N ASP A 150 -14.62 11.00 6.13
CA ASP A 150 -15.60 11.38 7.15
C ASP A 150 -14.94 12.34 8.15
N THR A 151 -15.72 13.23 8.76
CA THR A 151 -15.23 14.11 9.82
C THR A 151 -15.11 13.41 11.16
N ASN A 152 -15.59 12.17 11.27
CA ASN A 152 -15.50 11.34 12.46
C ASN A 152 -14.43 10.25 12.29
N PRO A 153 -13.83 9.73 13.39
CA PRO A 153 -13.01 8.52 13.34
C PRO A 153 -13.76 7.37 12.67
N LYS A 154 -13.02 6.51 11.96
CA LYS A 154 -13.60 5.39 11.23
C LYS A 154 -12.89 4.09 11.55
N THR A 155 -13.68 3.05 11.76
CA THR A 155 -13.25 1.66 11.92
C THR A 155 -13.90 0.83 10.83
N LEU A 156 -13.13 0.03 10.11
CA LEU A 156 -13.66 -0.90 9.10
C LEU A 156 -13.80 -2.30 9.69
N ASN A 157 -14.63 -3.13 9.05
CA ASN A 157 -14.85 -4.52 9.44
C ASN A 157 -13.57 -5.36 9.39
N GLY A 158 -12.63 -5.00 8.51
CA GLY A 158 -11.32 -5.60 8.48
C GLY A 158 -10.39 -5.01 7.42
N TRP A 159 -9.14 -5.45 7.44
CA TRP A 159 -8.16 -5.14 6.37
C TRP A 159 -8.63 -5.64 5.00
N SER A 160 -9.45 -6.70 4.97
CA SER A 160 -10.13 -7.20 3.78
C SER A 160 -11.05 -6.15 3.13
N SER A 161 -11.66 -5.23 3.88
CA SER A 161 -12.44 -4.13 3.29
C SER A 161 -11.59 -3.21 2.41
N ILE A 162 -10.36 -2.94 2.84
CA ILE A 162 -9.41 -2.12 2.08
C ILE A 162 -8.91 -2.92 0.86
N ALA A 163 -8.66 -4.22 1.03
CA ALA A 163 -8.30 -5.12 -0.05
C ALA A 163 -9.39 -5.18 -1.14
N ASP A 164 -10.66 -5.22 -0.76
CA ASP A 164 -11.79 -5.20 -1.70
C ASP A 164 -11.90 -3.88 -2.46
N GLY A 165 -11.59 -2.76 -1.82
CA GLY A 165 -11.52 -1.47 -2.50
C GLY A 165 -10.35 -1.38 -3.49
N ALA A 166 -9.17 -1.87 -3.11
CA ALA A 166 -8.03 -1.94 -4.02
C ALA A 166 -8.31 -2.88 -5.21
N TYR A 167 -9.00 -3.99 -4.95
CA TYR A 167 -9.48 -4.90 -5.98
C TYR A 167 -10.48 -4.23 -6.93
N TYR A 168 -11.44 -3.48 -6.39
CA TYR A 168 -12.40 -2.71 -7.20
C TYR A 168 -11.66 -1.71 -8.12
N VAL A 169 -10.70 -0.96 -7.58
CA VAL A 169 -9.84 -0.06 -8.39
C VAL A 169 -9.09 -0.83 -9.47
N MET A 170 -8.50 -1.99 -9.13
CA MET A 170 -7.78 -2.83 -10.08
C MET A 170 -8.67 -3.27 -11.25
N ILE A 171 -9.90 -3.72 -10.99
CA ILE A 171 -10.83 -4.17 -12.03
C ILE A 171 -11.30 -3.01 -12.89
N ILE A 172 -11.72 -1.89 -12.27
CA ILE A 172 -12.33 -0.79 -13.02
C ILE A 172 -11.29 0.06 -13.77
N CYS A 173 -10.06 0.19 -13.24
CA CYS A 173 -9.03 1.08 -13.79
C CYS A 173 -7.93 0.38 -14.60
N SER A 174 -7.88 -0.95 -14.65
CA SER A 174 -6.91 -1.65 -15.51
C SER A 174 -7.29 -1.57 -17.01
N GLY A 175 -8.56 -1.29 -17.36
CA GLY A 175 -9.06 -0.99 -18.70
C GLY A 175 -9.00 -2.15 -19.72
N ASN A 176 -7.99 -3.03 -19.59
CA ASN A 176 -7.80 -4.38 -20.09
C ASN A 176 -6.56 -4.93 -19.35
N MET A 177 -6.62 -6.13 -18.78
CA MET A 177 -5.53 -6.76 -17.98
C MET A 177 -4.20 -6.98 -18.72
N LEU A 178 -4.05 -6.44 -19.94
CA LEU A 178 -2.82 -6.37 -20.72
C LEU A 178 -1.88 -5.23 -20.28
N LYS A 179 -2.36 -4.26 -19.50
CA LYS A 179 -1.51 -3.23 -18.92
C LYS A 179 -0.93 -3.71 -17.59
N ASP A 180 0.40 -3.75 -17.50
CA ASP A 180 1.13 -4.12 -16.29
C ASP A 180 1.06 -3.05 -15.18
N THR A 181 0.40 -1.92 -15.44
CA THR A 181 0.27 -0.82 -14.49
C THR A 181 -1.14 -0.26 -14.44
N LEU A 182 -1.51 0.25 -13.26
CA LEU A 182 -2.76 0.95 -13.02
C LEU A 182 -2.58 2.06 -11.98
N SER A 183 -3.52 3.00 -11.96
CA SER A 183 -3.72 3.86 -10.80
C SER A 183 -5.18 4.29 -10.75
N GLY A 184 -5.66 4.58 -9.55
CA GLY A 184 -7.04 4.98 -9.36
C GLY A 184 -7.43 5.15 -7.90
N GLU A 185 -8.66 5.60 -7.71
CA GLU A 185 -9.32 5.76 -6.43
C GLU A 185 -10.74 5.23 -6.51
N ALA A 186 -11.19 4.56 -5.44
CA ALA A 186 -12.59 4.20 -5.23
C ALA A 186 -13.06 4.81 -3.91
N ILE A 187 -14.10 5.65 -3.98
CA ILE A 187 -14.75 6.30 -2.84
C ILE A 187 -16.00 5.52 -2.49
N HIS A 188 -15.96 4.86 -1.34
CA HIS A 188 -17.05 4.07 -0.80
C HIS A 188 -18.21 4.98 -0.32
N PRO A 189 -19.49 4.57 -0.50
CA PRO A 189 -20.66 5.35 -0.10
C PRO A 189 -20.67 5.76 1.39
N THR A 190 -19.99 4.99 2.25
CA THR A 190 -19.86 5.29 3.70
C THR A 190 -18.64 6.17 4.04
N ARG A 191 -18.24 7.05 3.12
CA ARG A 191 -17.28 8.16 3.30
C ARG A 191 -15.86 7.76 3.66
N TRP A 192 -15.29 6.82 2.91
CA TRP A 192 -13.85 6.51 2.93
C TRP A 192 -13.43 6.09 1.54
N SER A 193 -12.12 6.06 1.25
CA SER A 193 -11.64 5.64 -0.06
C SER A 193 -10.41 4.73 0.01
N VAL A 194 -10.23 3.98 -1.08
CA VAL A 194 -8.99 3.26 -1.37
C VAL A 194 -8.35 3.89 -2.59
N ARG A 195 -7.04 4.14 -2.48
CA ARG A 195 -6.22 4.65 -3.58
C ARG A 195 -5.13 3.68 -3.94
N VAL A 196 -4.86 3.58 -5.23
CA VAL A 196 -3.79 2.76 -5.80
C VAL A 196 -2.98 3.64 -6.74
N GLY A 197 -1.66 3.64 -6.57
CA GLY A 197 -0.80 4.48 -7.39
C GLY A 197 0.68 4.27 -7.07
N GLY A 198 1.52 4.95 -7.85
CA GLY A 198 2.96 4.98 -7.67
C GLY A 198 3.31 5.54 -6.30
N ALA A 199 4.24 4.89 -5.61
CA ALA A 199 4.70 5.24 -4.27
C ALA A 199 6.22 5.26 -4.22
N LYS A 200 6.80 5.90 -3.20
CA LYS A 200 8.18 5.62 -2.79
C LYS A 200 8.14 4.56 -1.71
N CYS A 201 8.63 3.38 -2.06
CA CYS A 201 8.91 2.25 -1.18
C CYS A 201 10.42 2.01 -1.30
#